data_AF-A0A5A5RKD6-F1
#
_entry.id   AF-A0A5A5RKD6-F1
#
_cell.length_a   1.000
_cell.length_b   1.000
_cell.length_c   1.000
_cell.angle_alpha   90.00
_cell.angle_beta   90.00
_cell.angle_gamma   90.00
#
_symmetry.space_group_name_H-M   'P 1'
#
loop_
_entity.id
_entity.type
_entity.pdbx_description
1 polymer ?
#
loop_
_entity_poly.entity_id
_entity_poly.type
_entity_poly.pdbx_seq_one_letter_code
_entity_poly.pdbx_strand_id
1 'polypeptide(L)' 'MLEQGKEIGALENARDFVKTVWQAPLGEVPLDVEQYLNKVSVLSKLQEIVKLAATANSLAEFKQSLAKIQ' A
#
# COMPACT_ATOMS: atom_id res chain seq x y z
N MET A 1 -15.41 16.83 -14.19
CA MET A 1 -14.49 15.89 -14.89
C MET A 1 -13.03 16.01 -14.43
N LEU A 2 -12.61 17.08 -13.73
CA LEU A 2 -11.22 17.24 -13.27
C LEU A 2 -10.86 16.45 -11.99
N GLU A 3 -11.86 16.07 -11.19
CA GLU A 3 -11.64 15.47 -9.86
C GLU A 3 -11.28 13.99 -9.95
N GLN A 4 -12.01 13.20 -10.76
CA GLN A 4 -11.78 11.76 -10.90
C GLN A 4 -10.36 11.43 -11.42
N GLY A 5 -9.82 12.23 -12.36
CA GLY A 5 -8.46 12.02 -12.86
C GLY A 5 -7.38 12.26 -11.80
N LYS A 6 -7.61 13.21 -10.89
CA LYS A 6 -6.72 13.52 -9.77
C LYS A 6 -6.78 12.44 -8.69
N GLU A 7 -7.98 11.92 -8.42
CA GLU A 7 -8.20 10.82 -7.46
C GLU A 7 -7.54 9.52 -7.93
N ILE A 8 -7.70 9.16 -9.22
CA ILE A 8 -7.06 7.97 -9.80
C ILE A 8 -5.54 8.08 -9.73
N GLY A 9 -4.96 9.22 -10.14
CA GLY A 9 -3.52 9.44 -10.05
C GLY A 9 -2.98 9.38 -8.61
N ALA A 10 -3.76 9.86 -7.63
CA ALA A 10 -3.39 9.76 -6.22
C ALA A 10 -3.41 8.31 -5.70
N LEU A 11 -4.38 7.49 -6.14
CA LEU A 11 -4.45 6.07 -5.81
C LEU A 11 -3.25 5.31 -6.38
N GLU A 12 -2.91 5.54 -7.65
CA GLU A 12 -1.76 4.91 -8.31
C GLU A 12 -0.45 5.30 -7.62
N ASN A 13 -0.26 6.59 -7.33
CA ASN A 13 0.91 7.08 -6.62
C ASN A 13 1.04 6.47 -5.22
N ALA A 14 -0.07 6.37 -4.47
CA ALA A 14 -0.03 5.77 -3.15
C ALA A 14 0.31 4.27 -3.20
N ARG A 15 -0.19 3.51 -4.19
CA ARG A 15 0.18 2.10 -4.39
C ARG A 15 1.67 1.95 -4.70
N ASP A 16 2.19 2.75 -5.62
CA ASP A 16 3.61 2.74 -5.98
C ASP A 16 4.51 3.11 -4.78
N PHE A 17 4.05 4.07 -3.98
CA PHE A 17 4.75 4.46 -2.76
C PHE A 17 4.80 3.33 -1.72
N VAL A 18 3.71 2.56 -1.54
CA VAL A 18 3.75 1.36 -0.68
C VAL A 18 4.84 0.40 -1.17
N LYS A 19 4.92 0.14 -2.49
CA LYS A 19 5.94 -0.76 -3.05
C LYS A 19 7.36 -0.25 -2.82
N THR A 20 7.59 1.06 -2.98
CA THR A 20 8.89 1.68 -2.75
C THR A 20 9.31 1.58 -1.29
N VAL A 21 8.41 1.94 -0.37
CA VAL A 21 8.64 1.86 1.08
C VAL A 21 8.84 0.43 1.53
N TRP A 22 8.19 -0.54 0.88
CA TRP A 22 8.37 -1.96 1.12
C TRP A 22 9.74 -2.48 0.65
N GLN A 23 10.12 -2.12 -0.57
CA GLN A 23 11.25 -2.73 -1.25
C GLN A 23 12.59 -2.35 -0.62
N ALA A 24 12.69 -1.15 -0.07
CA ALA A 24 13.90 -0.67 0.58
C ALA A 24 14.31 -1.52 1.82
N PRO A 25 13.41 -1.85 2.77
CA PRO A 25 13.73 -2.67 3.94
C PRO A 25 13.50 -4.18 3.77
N LEU A 26 12.53 -4.63 2.96
CA LEU A 26 12.03 -6.01 2.98
C LEU A 26 12.29 -6.80 1.70
N GLY A 27 12.87 -6.19 0.66
CA GLY A 27 13.09 -6.81 -0.65
C GLY A 27 11.83 -6.81 -1.52
N GLU A 28 11.75 -7.72 -2.50
CA GLU A 28 10.66 -7.70 -3.49
C GLU A 28 9.26 -7.76 -2.84
N VAL A 29 8.31 -7.00 -3.39
CA VAL A 29 6.92 -7.00 -2.94
C VAL A 29 6.28 -8.33 -3.35
N PRO A 30 5.79 -9.15 -2.40
CA PRO A 30 5.14 -10.40 -2.77
C PRO A 30 3.84 -10.13 -3.52
N LEU A 31 3.55 -10.98 -4.52
CA LEU A 31 2.39 -10.84 -5.41
C LEU A 31 1.05 -10.69 -4.68
N ASP A 32 0.87 -11.40 -3.56
CA ASP A 32 -0.33 -11.33 -2.71
C ASP A 32 -0.57 -9.90 -2.15
N VAL A 33 0.49 -9.21 -1.74
CA VAL A 33 0.41 -7.81 -1.28
C VAL A 33 0.10 -6.88 -2.44
N GLU A 34 0.74 -7.07 -3.59
CA GLU A 34 0.45 -6.28 -4.79
C GLU A 34 -1.01 -6.43 -5.24
N GLN A 35 -1.54 -7.65 -5.24
CA GLN A 35 -2.93 -7.93 -5.57
C GLN A 35 -3.90 -7.28 -4.56
N TYR A 36 -3.56 -7.27 -3.27
CA TYR A 36 -4.34 -6.57 -2.27
C TYR A 36 -4.37 -5.05 -2.52
N LEU A 37 -3.22 -4.43 -2.75
CA LEU A 37 -3.12 -2.98 -3.01
C LEU A 37 -3.93 -2.53 -4.23
N ASN A 38 -3.97 -3.35 -5.27
CA ASN A 38 -4.77 -3.09 -6.47
C ASN A 38 -6.28 -3.10 -6.20
N LYS A 39 -6.75 -3.85 -5.19
CA LYS A 39 -8.17 -3.89 -4.79
C LYS A 39 -8.58 -2.69 -3.93
N VAL A 40 -7.63 -2.04 -3.26
CA VAL A 40 -7.92 -0.87 -2.42
C VAL A 40 -8.23 0.33 -3.31
N SER A 41 -9.47 0.80 -3.27
CA SER A 41 -9.96 1.95 -4.05
C SER A 41 -10.13 3.23 -3.22
N VAL A 42 -9.66 3.22 -1.97
CA VAL A 42 -9.80 4.33 -1.02
C VAL A 42 -8.41 4.87 -0.68
N LEU A 43 -8.17 6.14 -0.99
CA LEU A 43 -6.84 6.76 -0.84
C LEU A 43 -6.36 6.77 0.61
N SER A 44 -7.23 7.11 1.55
CA SER A 44 -6.90 7.11 2.99
C SER A 44 -6.48 5.74 3.50
N LYS A 45 -7.10 4.65 3.00
CA LYS A 45 -6.65 3.28 3.31
C LYS A 45 -5.25 3.00 2.77
N LEU A 46 -4.94 3.43 1.55
CA LEU A 46 -3.57 3.31 1.00
C LEU A 46 -2.57 4.11 1.83
N GLN A 47 -2.91 5.31 2.28
CA GLN A 47 -2.05 6.11 3.15
C GLN A 47 -1.78 5.45 4.52
N GLU A 48 -2.76 4.75 5.09
CA GLU A 48 -2.53 3.93 6.29
C GLU A 48 -1.61 2.75 6.01
N ILE A 49 -1.82 2.05 4.88
CA ILE A 49 -0.97 0.93 4.47
C ILE A 49 0.48 1.37 4.28
N VAL A 50 0.72 2.56 3.71
CA VAL A 50 2.07 3.16 3.62
C VAL A 50 2.72 3.28 4.99
N LYS A 51 2.00 3.78 6.00
CA LYS A 51 2.53 3.92 7.37
C LYS A 51 2.89 2.57 7.95
N LEU A 52 2.04 1.56 7.76
CA LEU A 52 2.31 0.20 8.21
C LEU A 52 3.54 -0.40 7.53
N ALA A 53 3.70 -0.19 6.22
CA ALA A 53 4.87 -0.65 5.47
C ALA A 53 6.16 0.03 5.97
N ALA A 54 6.10 1.33 6.29
CA ALA A 54 7.25 2.09 6.75
C ALA A 54 7.75 1.67 8.15
N THR A 55 6.85 1.14 8.99
CA THR A 55 7.19 0.68 10.34
C THR A 55 7.40 -0.83 10.44
N ALA A 56 7.03 -1.59 9.40
CA ALA A 56 7.11 -3.04 9.42
C ALA A 56 8.56 -3.51 9.32
N ASN A 57 8.97 -4.33 10.28
CA ASN A 57 10.31 -4.92 10.31
C ASN A 57 10.38 -6.25 9.54
N SER A 58 9.24 -6.78 9.10
CA SER A 58 9.13 -8.07 8.41
C SER A 58 7.82 -8.20 7.65
N LEU A 59 7.82 -9.08 6.63
CA LEU A 59 6.60 -9.38 5.86
C LEU A 59 5.44 -9.87 6.74
N ALA A 60 5.74 -10.73 7.72
CA ALA A 60 4.74 -11.28 8.63
C ALA A 60 4.06 -10.17 9.47
N GLU A 61 4.85 -9.23 10.01
CA GLU A 61 4.35 -8.10 10.82
C GLU A 61 3.46 -7.18 9.99
N PHE A 62 3.85 -6.90 8.75
CA PHE A 62 3.01 -6.12 7.85
C PHE A 62 1.70 -6.83 7.52
N LYS A 63 1.73 -8.11 7.12
CA LYS A 63 0.51 -8.87 6.82
C LYS A 63 -0.43 -8.94 8.02
N GLN A 64 0.12 -9.11 9.22
CA GLN A 64 -0.66 -9.05 10.46
C GLN A 64 -1.30 -7.66 10.67
N SER A 65 -0.59 -6.59 10.33
CA SER A 65 -1.12 -5.23 10.41
C SER A 65 -2.18 -4.96 9.35
N LEU A 66 -2.03 -5.48 8.13
CA LEU A 66 -3.04 -5.44 7.08
C LEU A 66 -4.34 -6.13 7.50
N ALA A 67 -4.25 -7.29 8.16
CA ALA A 67 -5.41 -8.02 8.66
C ALA A 67 -6.21 -7.24 9.71
N LYS A 68 -5.61 -6.24 10.39
CA LYS A 68 -6.28 -5.39 11.38
C LYS A 68 -7.06 -4.21 10.77
N ILE A 69 -6.74 -3.82 9.54
CA ILE A 69 -7.38 -2.71 8.82
C ILE A 69 -8.38 -3.17 7.76
N GLN A 70 -8.50 -4.49 7.55
CA GLN A 70 -9.52 -5.11 6.70
C GLN A 70 -10.92 -4.92 7.27
#